data_AF-A0A3D4JV29-F1
#
_entry.id   AF-A0A3D4JV29-F1
#
_cell.length_a   1.000
_cell.length_b   1.000
_cell.length_c   1.000
_cell.angle_alpha   90.00
_cell.angle_beta   90.00
_cell.angle_gamma   90.00
#
_symmetry.space_group_name_H-M   'P 1'
#
loop_
_entity.id
_entity.type
_entity.pdbx_description
1 polymer ?
#
loop_
_entity_poly.entity_id
_entity_poly.type
_entity_poly.pdbx_seq_one_letter_code
_entity_poly.pdbx_strand_id
1 'polypeptide(L)'
;MKNILGLDLGTNSIGWALIKQDFENKQGEILGMGSRIIPMSQDILGDFGKGNSVSQTAERTKYRSVRRLRERFLLRRERLHRVLHILNFLPKHYASQIDFEKRFGKFKVETEPKLAWKKIDGQFSFLFQTSFNEMLEDFRVNGQDLKIPYDWTIYYLRKKALSQKIEKEELAWILLNFNQKRGYYQLRGEEEEENPNKLVEFYSLKVVDVVADEPQKGKFDIWYSLILE
;
A
#
# COMPACT_ATOMS: atom_id res chain seq x y z
N MET A 1 -56.35 -35.29 6.43
CA MET A 1 -55.93 -34.20 5.51
C MET A 1 -54.76 -33.40 6.10
N LYS A 2 -53.65 -33.31 5.37
CA LYS A 2 -52.47 -32.51 5.75
C LYS A 2 -52.17 -31.46 4.67
N ASN A 3 -51.74 -30.28 5.07
CA ASN A 3 -51.23 -29.26 4.15
C ASN A 3 -49.73 -29.46 3.95
N ILE A 4 -49.27 -29.47 2.71
CA ILE A 4 -47.87 -29.66 2.31
C ILE A 4 -47.47 -28.47 1.44
N LEU A 5 -46.36 -27.82 1.81
CA LEU A 5 -45.75 -26.76 1.01
C LEU A 5 -44.53 -27.33 0.28
N GLY A 6 -44.61 -27.42 -1.04
CA GLY A 6 -43.47 -27.70 -1.91
C GLY A 6 -42.75 -26.40 -2.26
N LEU A 7 -41.43 -26.38 -2.14
CA LEU A 7 -40.57 -25.27 -2.55
C LEU A 7 -39.53 -25.77 -3.55
N ASP A 8 -39.46 -25.13 -4.70
CA ASP A 8 -38.41 -25.31 -5.70
C ASP A 8 -37.52 -24.07 -5.71
N LEU A 9 -36.28 -24.22 -5.20
CA LEU A 9 -35.34 -23.13 -4.99
C LEU A 9 -34.34 -23.08 -6.15
N GLY A 10 -34.62 -22.23 -7.13
CA GLY A 10 -33.70 -21.87 -8.20
C GLY A 10 -32.75 -20.74 -7.79
N THR A 11 -31.83 -20.40 -8.69
CA THR A 11 -30.86 -19.31 -8.48
C THR A 11 -31.51 -17.93 -8.53
N ASN A 12 -32.59 -17.78 -9.31
CA ASN A 12 -33.31 -16.53 -9.53
C ASN A 12 -34.83 -16.67 -9.37
N SER A 13 -35.31 -17.81 -8.87
CA SER A 13 -36.74 -18.07 -8.71
C SER A 13 -37.00 -19.00 -7.52
N ILE A 14 -38.14 -18.81 -6.89
CA ILE A 14 -38.67 -19.72 -5.87
C ILE A 14 -40.06 -20.13 -6.33
N GLY A 15 -40.16 -21.34 -6.89
CA GLY A 15 -41.44 -21.98 -7.16
C GLY A 15 -42.05 -22.46 -5.84
N TRP A 16 -43.34 -22.24 -5.65
CA TRP A 16 -44.04 -22.76 -4.47
C TRP A 16 -45.41 -23.32 -4.84
N ALA A 17 -45.81 -24.39 -4.16
CA ALA A 17 -47.14 -24.97 -4.26
C ALA A 17 -47.59 -25.43 -2.89
N LEU A 18 -48.79 -25.00 -2.48
CA LEU A 18 -49.47 -25.45 -1.28
C LEU A 18 -50.56 -26.42 -1.69
N ILE A 19 -50.42 -27.67 -1.28
CA ILE A 19 -51.41 -28.71 -1.54
C ILE A 19 -51.98 -29.22 -0.21
N LYS A 20 -53.22 -29.67 -0.25
CA LYS A 20 -53.83 -30.41 0.85
C LYS A 20 -54.08 -31.82 0.36
N GLN A 21 -53.50 -32.80 1.04
CA GLN A 21 -53.58 -34.18 0.60
C GLN A 21 -54.00 -35.10 1.74
N ASP A 22 -54.81 -36.09 1.38
CA ASP A 22 -55.16 -37.23 2.21
C ASP A 22 -54.56 -38.50 1.59
N PHE A 23 -53.54 -39.05 2.27
CA PHE A 23 -52.75 -40.16 1.73
C PHE A 23 -53.52 -41.49 1.71
N GLU A 24 -54.46 -41.68 2.64
CA GLU A 24 -55.23 -42.93 2.76
C GLU A 24 -56.30 -43.03 1.67
N ASN A 25 -57.06 -41.95 1.46
CA ASN A 25 -58.14 -41.89 0.48
C ASN A 25 -57.68 -41.48 -0.93
N LYS A 26 -56.38 -41.20 -1.11
CA LYS A 26 -55.77 -40.70 -2.37
C LYS A 26 -56.49 -39.48 -2.97
N GLN A 27 -57.05 -38.63 -2.11
CA GLN A 27 -57.70 -37.38 -2.51
C GLN A 27 -56.83 -36.19 -2.14
N GLY A 28 -56.85 -35.13 -2.96
CA GLY A 28 -56.12 -33.91 -2.67
C GLY A 28 -56.59 -32.72 -3.50
N GLU A 29 -56.30 -31.52 -3.01
CA GLU A 29 -56.59 -30.25 -3.65
C GLU A 29 -55.34 -29.35 -3.65
N ILE A 30 -55.21 -28.53 -4.70
CA ILE A 30 -54.18 -27.48 -4.75
C ILE A 30 -54.81 -26.23 -4.15
N LEU A 31 -54.28 -25.80 -3.01
CA LEU A 31 -54.74 -24.58 -2.32
C LEU A 31 -54.15 -23.32 -2.95
N GLY A 32 -52.95 -23.42 -3.53
CA GLY A 32 -52.32 -22.32 -4.24
C GLY A 32 -50.98 -22.72 -4.84
N MET A 33 -50.56 -22.00 -5.87
CA MET A 33 -49.24 -22.14 -6.47
C MET A 33 -48.76 -20.79 -6.98
N GLY A 34 -47.45 -20.63 -7.11
CA GLY A 34 -46.87 -19.45 -7.70
C GLY A 34 -45.37 -19.57 -7.90
N SER A 35 -44.80 -18.52 -8.48
CA SER A 35 -43.36 -18.38 -8.59
C SER A 35 -42.95 -16.98 -8.16
N ARG A 36 -41.98 -16.91 -7.25
CA ARG A 36 -41.34 -15.66 -6.87
C ARG A 36 -40.08 -15.51 -7.71
N ILE A 37 -40.13 -14.60 -8.69
CA ILE A 37 -38.94 -14.24 -9.47
C ILE A 37 -38.12 -13.21 -8.68
N ILE A 38 -36.83 -13.49 -8.51
CA ILE A 38 -35.85 -12.57 -7.93
C ILE A 38 -35.17 -11.88 -9.11
N PRO A 39 -35.39 -10.57 -9.31
CA PRO A 39 -34.83 -9.87 -10.46
C PRO A 39 -33.30 -9.85 -10.38
N MET A 40 -32.65 -10.45 -11.36
CA MET A 40 -31.20 -10.37 -11.60
C MET A 40 -30.96 -9.97 -13.05
N SER A 41 -29.85 -9.28 -13.31
CA SER A 41 -29.43 -9.01 -14.69
C SER A 41 -28.96 -10.30 -15.37
N GLN A 42 -29.09 -10.36 -16.69
CA GLN A 42 -28.63 -11.50 -17.50
C GLN A 42 -27.12 -11.75 -17.32
N ASP A 43 -26.33 -10.70 -17.10
CA ASP A 43 -24.89 -10.79 -16.86
C ASP A 43 -24.57 -11.57 -15.58
N ILE A 44 -25.31 -11.32 -14.49
CA ILE A 44 -25.12 -12.04 -13.21
C ILE A 44 -25.52 -13.51 -13.36
N LEU A 45 -26.57 -13.81 -14.14
CA LEU A 45 -26.95 -15.19 -14.45
C LEU A 45 -25.87 -15.92 -15.27
N GLY A 46 -25.31 -15.23 -16.27
CA GLY A 46 -24.24 -15.76 -17.12
C GLY A 46 -22.96 -16.04 -16.34
N ASP A 47 -22.58 -15.16 -15.42
CA ASP A 47 -21.41 -15.35 -14.55
C ASP A 47 -21.62 -16.48 -13.54
N PHE A 48 -22.82 -16.60 -12.97
CA PHE A 48 -23.17 -17.72 -12.10
C PHE A 48 -23.08 -19.07 -12.85
N GLY A 49 -23.61 -19.14 -14.08
CA GLY A 49 -23.55 -20.33 -14.93
C GLY A 49 -22.12 -20.73 -15.33
N LYS A 50 -21.20 -19.76 -15.38
CA LYS A 50 -19.75 -19.99 -15.62
C LYS A 50 -18.97 -20.39 -14.36
N GLY A 51 -19.62 -20.43 -13.18
CA GLY A 51 -18.97 -20.75 -11.90
C GLY A 51 -18.25 -19.57 -11.25
N ASN A 52 -18.45 -18.34 -11.74
CA ASN A 52 -17.89 -17.14 -11.12
C ASN A 52 -18.81 -16.67 -9.99
N SER A 53 -18.41 -16.92 -8.73
CA SER A 53 -19.14 -16.49 -7.52
C SER A 53 -18.85 -15.04 -7.11
N VAL A 54 -18.76 -14.12 -8.09
CA VAL A 54 -18.51 -12.71 -7.77
C VAL A 54 -19.78 -12.10 -7.17
N SER A 55 -19.76 -11.85 -5.86
CA SER A 55 -20.88 -11.17 -5.20
C SER A 55 -21.09 -9.77 -5.78
N GLN A 56 -22.35 -9.32 -5.85
CA GLN A 56 -22.67 -7.93 -6.23
C GLN A 56 -21.95 -6.89 -5.33
N THR A 57 -21.59 -7.28 -4.09
CA THR A 57 -20.84 -6.45 -3.14
C THR A 57 -19.33 -6.42 -3.37
N ALA A 58 -18.80 -7.25 -4.27
CA ALA A 58 -17.37 -7.35 -4.54
C ALA A 58 -16.82 -6.02 -5.07
N GLU A 59 -17.51 -5.39 -6.02
CA GLU A 59 -17.10 -4.10 -6.57
C GLU A 59 -17.14 -2.98 -5.53
N ARG A 60 -18.22 -2.91 -4.74
CA ARG A 60 -18.33 -1.96 -3.62
C ARG A 60 -17.17 -2.12 -2.63
N THR A 61 -16.81 -3.38 -2.34
CA THR A 61 -15.68 -3.70 -1.46
C THR A 61 -14.35 -3.29 -2.09
N LYS A 62 -14.14 -3.55 -3.39
CA LYS A 62 -12.97 -3.12 -4.14
C LYS A 62 -12.80 -1.60 -4.09
N TYR A 63 -13.85 -0.83 -4.38
CA TYR A 63 -13.80 0.63 -4.30
C TYR A 63 -13.52 1.14 -2.88
N ARG A 64 -14.12 0.51 -1.86
CA ARG A 64 -13.84 0.83 -0.45
C ARG A 64 -12.37 0.60 -0.10
N SER A 65 -11.80 -0.51 -0.56
CA SER A 65 -10.39 -0.84 -0.33
C SER A 65 -9.45 0.17 -0.99
N VAL A 66 -9.71 0.57 -2.23
CA VAL A 66 -8.93 1.61 -2.93
C VAL A 66 -8.97 2.94 -2.19
N ARG A 67 -10.16 3.39 -1.73
CA ARG A 67 -10.27 4.63 -0.95
C ARG A 67 -9.46 4.58 0.35
N ARG A 68 -9.51 3.45 1.07
CA ARG A 68 -8.69 3.25 2.28
C ARG A 68 -7.19 3.29 1.98
N LEU A 69 -6.74 2.69 0.89
CA LEU A 69 -5.34 2.71 0.48
C LEU A 69 -4.87 4.14 0.19
N ARG A 70 -5.68 4.90 -0.55
CA ARG A 70 -5.40 6.31 -0.85
C ARG A 70 -5.32 7.14 0.43
N GLU A 71 -6.30 7.03 1.31
CA GLU A 71 -6.32 7.78 2.58
C GLU A 71 -5.11 7.45 3.46
N ARG A 72 -4.76 6.16 3.58
CA ARG A 72 -3.57 5.74 4.33
C ARG A 72 -2.27 6.25 3.71
N PHE A 73 -2.19 6.34 2.38
CA PHE A 73 -1.05 6.94 1.71
C PHE A 73 -0.93 8.43 2.04
N LEU A 74 -2.04 9.19 1.95
CA LEU A 74 -2.07 10.61 2.31
C LEU A 74 -1.65 10.83 3.76
N LEU A 75 -2.24 10.10 4.72
CA LEU A 75 -1.91 10.21 6.13
C LEU A 75 -0.44 9.91 6.44
N ARG A 76 0.16 8.91 5.77
CA ARG A 76 1.60 8.61 5.94
C ARG A 76 2.47 9.72 5.38
N ARG A 77 2.12 10.28 4.22
CA ARG A 77 2.85 11.40 3.61
C ARG A 77 2.77 12.64 4.48
N GLU A 78 1.58 12.96 4.98
CA GLU A 78 1.34 14.09 5.89
C GLU A 78 2.15 13.99 7.19
N ARG A 79 2.21 12.79 7.80
CA ARG A 79 3.06 12.55 8.98
C ARG A 79 4.53 12.79 8.66
N LEU A 80 5.01 12.31 7.52
CA LEU A 80 6.39 12.53 7.10
C LEU A 80 6.69 14.01 6.84
N HIS A 81 5.77 14.76 6.22
CA HIS A 81 5.91 16.21 6.05
C HIS A 81 6.09 16.93 7.39
N ARG A 82 5.31 16.57 8.40
CA ARG A 82 5.40 17.18 9.74
C ARG A 82 6.78 16.95 10.37
N VAL A 83 7.30 15.72 10.29
CA VAL A 83 8.62 15.38 10.83
C VAL A 83 9.72 16.14 10.07
N LEU A 84 9.70 16.12 8.74
CA LEU A 84 10.69 16.81 7.92
C LEU A 84 10.65 18.34 8.11
N HIS A 85 9.47 18.89 8.40
CA HIS A 85 9.31 20.31 8.71
C HIS A 85 9.96 20.68 10.05
N ILE A 86 9.71 19.90 11.12
CA ILE A 86 10.33 20.11 12.43
C ILE A 86 11.86 20.04 12.34
N LEU A 87 12.39 19.12 11.52
CA LEU A 87 13.83 18.98 11.28
C LEU A 87 14.41 20.07 10.36
N ASN A 88 13.58 20.92 9.74
CA ASN A 88 13.99 21.89 8.71
C ASN A 88 14.70 21.26 7.51
N PHE A 89 14.24 20.09 7.07
CA PHE A 89 14.82 19.36 5.92
C PHE A 89 14.07 19.60 4.61
N LEU A 90 12.89 20.24 4.66
CA LEU A 90 12.12 20.55 3.46
C LEU A 90 12.63 21.82 2.77
N PRO A 91 12.77 21.81 1.43
CA PRO A 91 13.07 23.02 0.68
C PRO A 91 12.00 24.11 0.89
N LYS A 92 12.42 25.38 0.96
CA LYS A 92 11.51 26.52 1.23
C LYS A 92 10.32 26.58 0.27
N HIS A 93 10.55 26.31 -1.02
CA HIS A 93 9.50 26.35 -2.06
C HIS A 93 8.45 25.25 -1.89
N TYR A 94 8.83 24.12 -1.27
CA TYR A 94 7.97 22.97 -1.04
C TYR A 94 7.20 23.12 0.27
N ALA A 95 7.92 23.52 1.33
CA ALA A 95 7.34 23.76 2.65
C ALA A 95 6.25 24.85 2.63
N SER A 96 6.40 25.89 1.80
CA SER A 96 5.40 26.97 1.68
C SER A 96 4.06 26.52 1.08
N GLN A 97 4.03 25.38 0.40
CA GLN A 97 2.83 24.79 -0.21
C GLN A 97 2.11 23.84 0.75
N ILE A 98 2.68 23.57 1.92
CA ILE A 98 2.12 22.71 2.94
C ILE A 98 1.55 23.59 4.07
N ASP A 99 0.35 23.24 4.54
CA ASP A 99 -0.27 23.83 5.71
C ASP A 99 0.27 23.13 6.98
N PHE A 100 0.94 23.90 7.83
CA PHE A 100 1.42 23.44 9.13
C PHE A 100 0.68 24.07 10.31
N GLU A 101 -0.34 24.90 10.06
CA GLU A 101 -1.08 25.61 11.10
C GLU A 101 -2.45 24.97 11.35
N LYS A 102 -3.26 24.81 10.31
CA LYS A 102 -4.65 24.31 10.44
C LYS A 102 -4.78 22.84 10.02
N ARG A 103 -4.14 22.47 8.92
CA ARG A 103 -4.18 21.12 8.35
C ARG A 103 -2.79 20.50 8.28
N PHE A 104 -2.25 20.13 9.45
CA PHE A 104 -0.87 19.68 9.61
C PHE A 104 -0.39 18.67 8.56
N GLY A 105 0.55 19.11 7.72
CA GLY A 105 1.22 18.27 6.73
C GLY A 105 0.45 18.09 5.42
N LYS A 106 -0.75 18.69 5.29
CA LYS A 106 -1.53 18.66 4.05
C LYS A 106 -1.07 19.75 3.11
N PHE A 107 -1.09 19.47 1.81
CA PHE A 107 -0.92 20.51 0.82
C PHE A 107 -2.08 21.51 0.86
N LYS A 108 -1.79 22.76 0.49
CA LYS A 108 -2.82 23.74 0.19
C LYS A 108 -3.63 23.27 -1.04
N VAL A 109 -4.81 23.86 -1.21
CA VAL A 109 -5.75 23.44 -2.27
C VAL A 109 -5.08 23.59 -3.62
N GLU A 110 -5.08 22.51 -4.41
CA GLU A 110 -4.50 22.44 -5.77
C GLU A 110 -2.99 22.69 -5.87
N THR A 111 -2.26 22.62 -4.76
CA THR A 111 -0.80 22.82 -4.75
C THR A 111 -0.08 21.52 -4.37
N GLU A 112 0.05 20.57 -5.30
CA GLU A 112 0.90 19.38 -5.11
C GLU A 112 2.21 19.53 -5.91
N PRO A 113 3.21 20.28 -5.40
CA PRO A 113 4.48 20.44 -6.07
C PRO A 113 5.32 19.16 -6.01
N LYS A 114 6.20 18.98 -7.00
CA LYS A 114 7.30 18.02 -6.90
C LYS A 114 8.46 18.66 -6.14
N LEU A 115 8.98 17.99 -5.12
CA LEU A 115 10.08 18.52 -4.29
C LEU A 115 11.34 18.86 -5.11
N ALA A 116 11.66 18.05 -6.11
CA ALA A 116 12.82 18.25 -6.98
C ALA A 116 12.70 19.47 -7.92
N TRP A 117 11.51 20.05 -8.09
CA TRP A 117 11.26 21.05 -9.14
C TRP A 117 10.72 22.33 -8.52
N LYS A 118 11.53 23.39 -8.58
CA LYS A 118 11.17 24.73 -8.14
C LYS A 118 10.66 25.54 -9.33
N LYS A 119 9.55 26.25 -9.15
CA LYS A 119 9.04 27.21 -10.13
C LYS A 119 9.70 28.58 -9.91
N ILE A 120 10.43 29.07 -10.91
CA ILE A 120 11.06 30.40 -10.93
C ILE A 120 10.56 31.08 -12.22
N ASP A 121 9.87 32.21 -12.10
CA ASP A 121 9.39 33.04 -13.22
C ASP A 121 8.66 32.24 -14.33
N GLY A 122 7.85 31.26 -13.92
CA GLY A 122 7.08 30.40 -14.84
C GLY A 122 7.83 29.19 -15.39
N GLN A 123 9.15 29.10 -15.21
CA GLN A 123 9.97 27.95 -15.60
C GLN A 123 10.24 27.00 -14.43
N PHE A 124 10.34 25.71 -14.73
CA PHE A 124 10.70 24.70 -13.75
C PHE A 124 12.22 24.49 -13.74
N SER A 125 12.84 24.81 -12.62
CA SER A 125 14.25 24.56 -12.36
C SER A 125 14.40 23.36 -11.44
N PHE A 126 15.31 22.45 -11.81
CA PHE A 126 15.64 21.30 -10.97
C PHE A 126 16.54 21.75 -9.81
N LEU A 127 16.22 21.29 -8.60
CA LEU A 127 16.88 21.74 -7.38
C LEU A 127 18.27 21.11 -7.18
N PHE A 128 18.42 19.83 -7.53
CA PHE A 128 19.61 19.02 -7.21
C PHE A 128 20.62 18.95 -8.36
N GLN A 129 20.93 20.10 -8.98
CA GLN A 129 21.82 20.15 -10.15
C GLN A 129 23.24 19.65 -9.87
N THR A 130 23.75 19.91 -8.66
CA THR A 130 25.06 19.43 -8.21
C THR A 130 25.13 17.91 -8.23
N SER A 131 24.18 17.23 -7.59
CA SER A 131 24.11 15.77 -7.56
C SER A 131 23.78 15.16 -8.92
N PHE A 132 23.06 15.87 -9.79
CA PHE A 132 22.88 15.44 -11.18
C PHE A 132 24.19 15.46 -11.97
N ASN A 133 25.00 16.50 -11.82
CA ASN A 133 26.30 16.58 -12.50
C ASN A 133 27.29 15.53 -11.96
N GLU A 134 27.32 15.30 -10.64
CA GLU A 134 28.10 14.21 -10.05
C GLU A 134 27.68 12.84 -10.58
N MET A 135 26.37 12.62 -10.74
CA MET A 135 25.83 11.40 -11.36
C MET A 135 26.33 11.24 -12.80
N LEU A 136 26.29 12.30 -13.61
CA LEU A 136 26.78 12.25 -15.00
C LEU A 136 28.27 11.90 -15.06
N GLU A 137 29.07 12.43 -14.13
CA GLU A 137 30.49 12.11 -14.06
C GLU A 137 30.74 10.64 -13.66
N ASP A 138 29.97 10.10 -12.70
CA ASP A 138 30.01 8.66 -12.35
C ASP A 138 29.68 7.78 -13.57
N PHE A 139 28.72 8.18 -14.41
CA PHE A 139 28.40 7.45 -15.64
C PHE A 139 29.51 7.52 -16.69
N ARG A 140 30.14 8.69 -16.86
CA ARG A 140 31.26 8.87 -17.80
C ARG A 140 32.47 8.04 -17.43
N VAL A 141 32.82 7.98 -16.15
CA VAL A 141 33.90 7.12 -15.63
C VAL A 141 33.63 5.64 -15.94
N ASN A 142 32.36 5.23 -15.90
CA ASN A 142 31.91 3.89 -16.25
C ASN A 142 31.67 3.68 -17.77
N GLY A 143 32.07 4.64 -18.62
CA GLY A 143 32.00 4.52 -20.08
C GLY A 143 30.61 4.70 -20.69
N GLN A 144 29.67 5.31 -19.96
CA GLN A 144 28.30 5.58 -20.45
C GLN A 144 28.09 7.09 -20.65
N ASP A 145 27.99 7.52 -21.90
CA ASP A 145 27.62 8.90 -22.25
C ASP A 145 26.18 8.93 -22.79
N LEU A 146 25.22 8.92 -21.86
CA LEU A 146 23.78 8.85 -22.15
C LEU A 146 23.10 10.16 -21.74
N LYS A 147 22.05 10.53 -22.48
CA LYS A 147 21.13 11.60 -22.05
C LYS A 147 20.19 11.06 -20.99
N ILE A 148 20.46 11.40 -19.72
CA ILE A 148 19.72 10.89 -18.57
C ILE A 148 18.72 11.95 -18.07
N PRO A 149 17.47 11.57 -17.74
CA PRO A 149 16.50 12.48 -17.13
C PRO A 149 16.93 12.94 -15.72
N TYR A 150 16.64 14.19 -15.35
CA TYR A 150 16.92 14.71 -14.00
C TYR A 150 16.31 13.87 -12.87
N ASP A 151 15.13 13.28 -13.08
CA ASP A 151 14.46 12.48 -12.06
C ASP A 151 15.25 11.20 -11.67
N TRP A 152 16.23 10.76 -12.48
CA TRP A 152 17.10 9.63 -12.14
C TRP A 152 18.10 9.94 -11.02
N THR A 153 18.37 11.22 -10.77
CA THR A 153 19.23 11.69 -9.67
C THR A 153 18.81 11.07 -8.34
N ILE A 154 17.53 10.76 -8.15
CA ILE A 154 17.06 10.13 -6.92
C ILE A 154 17.65 8.73 -6.67
N TYR A 155 17.86 7.94 -7.72
CA TYR A 155 18.44 6.60 -7.60
C TYR A 155 19.95 6.69 -7.37
N TYR A 156 20.60 7.64 -8.02
CA TYR A 156 21.99 7.97 -7.73
C TYR A 156 22.17 8.41 -6.27
N LEU A 157 21.34 9.33 -5.77
CA LEU A 157 21.37 9.79 -4.39
C LEU A 157 21.15 8.64 -3.39
N ARG A 158 20.26 7.69 -3.70
CA ARG A 158 20.07 6.48 -2.90
C ARG A 158 21.34 5.61 -2.82
N LYS A 159 22.08 5.47 -3.93
CA LYS A 159 23.38 4.76 -3.97
C LYS A 159 24.44 5.54 -3.20
N LYS A 160 24.57 6.85 -3.47
CA LYS A 160 25.54 7.75 -2.83
C LYS A 160 25.38 7.77 -1.32
N ALA A 161 24.15 7.82 -0.82
CA ALA A 161 23.84 7.89 0.62
C ALA A 161 24.32 6.67 1.43
N LEU A 162 24.68 5.56 0.79
CA LEU A 162 25.21 4.37 1.46
C LEU A 162 26.67 4.54 1.92
N SER A 163 27.43 5.38 1.22
CA SER A 163 28.88 5.53 1.44
C SER A 163 29.32 6.98 1.68
N GLN A 164 28.54 7.96 1.22
CA GLN A 164 28.88 9.37 1.29
C GLN A 164 27.75 10.17 1.93
N LYS A 165 28.12 11.28 2.56
CA LYS A 165 27.17 12.23 3.13
C LYS A 165 26.37 12.92 2.02
N ILE A 166 25.07 13.07 2.25
CA ILE A 166 24.13 13.79 1.38
C ILE A 166 23.53 14.99 2.11
N GLU A 167 22.96 15.92 1.36
CA GLU A 167 22.30 17.10 1.91
C GLU A 167 20.94 16.76 2.56
N LYS A 168 20.47 17.66 3.44
CA LYS A 168 19.21 17.50 4.16
C LYS A 168 18.01 17.44 3.22
N GLU A 169 18.00 18.29 2.18
CA GLU A 169 16.95 18.36 1.18
C GLU A 169 16.94 17.12 0.26
N GLU A 170 18.14 16.59 -0.06
CA GLU A 170 18.30 15.33 -0.79
C GLU A 170 17.73 14.15 0.01
N LEU A 171 18.06 14.09 1.31
CA LEU A 171 17.52 13.06 2.20
C LEU A 171 15.99 13.14 2.30
N ALA A 172 15.43 14.35 2.41
CA ALA A 172 13.98 14.55 2.40
C ALA A 172 13.35 14.00 1.11
N TRP A 173 13.99 14.22 -0.05
CA TRP A 173 13.51 13.70 -1.33
C TRP A 173 13.49 12.16 -1.37
N ILE A 174 14.56 11.52 -0.89
CA ILE A 174 14.67 10.05 -0.80
C ILE A 174 13.58 9.47 0.11
N LEU A 175 13.42 10.03 1.32
CA LEU A 175 12.44 9.54 2.29
C LEU A 175 11.00 9.67 1.78
N LEU A 176 10.68 10.78 1.09
CA LEU A 176 9.38 10.97 0.46
C LEU A 176 9.16 9.98 -0.70
N ASN A 177 10.20 9.66 -1.47
CA ASN A 177 10.11 8.63 -2.50
C ASN A 177 9.87 7.24 -1.90
N PHE A 178 10.52 6.88 -0.79
CA PHE A 178 10.23 5.63 -0.08
C PHE A 178 8.81 5.59 0.47
N ASN A 179 8.30 6.71 0.98
CA ASN A 179 6.91 6.80 1.43
C ASN A 179 5.92 6.47 0.30
N GLN A 180 6.22 6.93 -0.93
CA GLN A 180 5.44 6.66 -2.13
C GLN A 180 5.66 5.26 -2.71
N LYS A 181 6.89 4.76 -2.69
CA LYS A 181 7.34 3.52 -3.34
C LYS A 181 7.92 2.53 -2.32
N ARG A 182 7.15 2.22 -1.28
CA ARG A 182 7.56 1.38 -0.15
C ARG A 182 7.58 -0.14 -0.42
N GLY A 183 7.26 -0.58 -1.63
CA GLY A 183 7.11 -2.01 -1.95
C GLY A 183 5.91 -2.69 -1.27
N TYR A 184 5.92 -4.03 -1.32
CA TYR A 184 4.93 -4.89 -0.68
C TYR A 184 5.59 -5.61 0.51
N TYR A 185 4.94 -5.55 1.68
CA TYR A 185 5.35 -6.30 2.85
C TYR A 185 4.52 -7.59 2.93
N GLN A 186 5.19 -8.73 2.90
CA GLN A 186 4.55 -10.04 2.92
C GLN A 186 4.16 -10.41 4.35
N LEU A 187 2.86 -10.54 4.59
CA LEU A 187 2.31 -10.87 5.91
C LEU A 187 2.46 -12.35 6.31
N ARG A 188 3.00 -13.21 5.43
CA ARG A 188 2.98 -14.69 5.58
C ARG A 188 4.33 -15.30 5.99
N GLY A 189 5.23 -14.55 6.62
CA GLY A 189 6.62 -15.03 6.82
C GLY A 189 7.28 -14.69 8.15
N GLU A 190 6.61 -14.00 9.07
CA GLU A 190 7.18 -13.56 10.35
C GLU A 190 6.10 -13.64 11.44
N GLU A 191 5.41 -14.78 11.55
CA GLU A 191 4.96 -15.17 12.88
C GLU A 191 6.22 -15.74 13.55
N GLU A 192 6.98 -14.89 14.24
CA GLU A 192 7.85 -15.43 15.29
C GLU A 192 6.92 -16.26 16.18
N GLU A 193 7.25 -17.53 16.42
CA GLU A 193 6.52 -18.32 17.40
C GLU A 193 6.57 -17.56 18.73
N GLU A 194 5.45 -16.91 19.09
CA GLU A 194 5.29 -16.25 20.37
C GLU A 194 5.40 -17.34 21.44
N ASN A 195 6.61 -17.59 21.92
CA ASN A 195 6.86 -18.48 23.03
C ASN A 195 6.28 -17.83 24.28
N PRO A 196 5.18 -18.34 24.88
CA PRO A 196 4.50 -17.69 26.00
C PRO A 196 5.37 -17.61 27.27
N ASN A 197 6.50 -18.33 27.32
CA ASN A 197 7.50 -18.29 28.39
C ASN A 197 8.69 -17.35 28.12
N LYS A 198 8.72 -16.62 26.99
CA LYS A 198 9.82 -15.70 26.67
C LYS A 198 9.42 -14.28 27.08
N LEU A 199 10.03 -13.77 28.15
CA LEU A 199 10.00 -12.34 28.45
C LEU A 199 10.85 -11.60 27.41
N VAL A 200 10.19 -10.75 26.61
CA VAL A 200 10.86 -9.87 25.64
C VAL A 200 10.77 -8.45 26.20
N GLU A 201 11.90 -7.95 26.70
CA GLU A 201 12.04 -6.57 27.18
C GLU A 201 12.85 -5.77 26.18
N PHE A 202 12.37 -4.57 25.83
CA PHE A 202 13.08 -3.66 24.94
C PHE A 202 13.92 -2.69 25.76
N TYR A 203 15.25 -2.77 25.61
CA TYR A 203 16.20 -1.85 26.23
C TYR A 203 16.75 -0.85 25.20
N SER A 204 16.78 0.43 25.57
CA SER A 204 17.47 1.46 24.80
C SER A 204 18.92 1.57 25.27
N LEU A 205 19.81 0.75 24.71
CA LEU A 205 21.23 0.74 25.03
C LEU A 205 22.03 1.54 23.98
N LYS A 206 23.19 2.06 24.39
CA LYS A 206 24.17 2.69 23.50
C LYS A 206 25.17 1.65 23.01
N VAL A 207 25.56 1.75 21.75
CA VAL A 207 26.65 0.94 21.20
C VAL A 207 27.96 1.47 21.77
N VAL A 208 28.66 0.64 22.53
CA VAL A 208 29.97 0.95 23.12
C VAL A 208 31.10 0.49 22.20
N ASP A 209 30.94 -0.66 21.56
CA ASP A 209 32.00 -1.24 20.72
C ASP A 209 31.43 -2.16 19.62
N VAL A 210 32.21 -2.37 18.56
CA VAL A 210 31.87 -3.20 17.40
C VAL A 210 33.07 -4.08 17.05
N VAL A 211 32.96 -5.38 17.34
CA VAL A 211 34.05 -6.35 17.16
C VAL A 211 33.76 -7.22 15.94
N ALA A 212 34.74 -7.41 15.07
CA ALA A 212 34.64 -8.35 13.95
C ALA A 212 34.74 -9.79 14.46
N ASP A 213 33.75 -10.62 14.12
CA ASP A 213 33.75 -12.05 14.43
C ASP A 213 34.77 -12.79 13.54
N GLU A 214 35.20 -13.97 14.00
CA GLU A 214 36.10 -14.82 13.23
C GLU A 214 35.47 -15.22 11.87
N PRO A 215 36.25 -15.22 10.78
CA PRO A 215 35.73 -15.58 9.45
C PRO A 215 35.25 -17.04 9.44
N GLN A 216 33.96 -17.24 9.19
CA GLN A 216 33.41 -18.59 9.03
C GLN A 216 34.00 -19.25 7.78
N LYS A 217 34.54 -20.47 7.93
CA LYS A 217 35.06 -21.26 6.80
C LYS A 217 34.03 -21.35 5.67
N GLY A 218 34.34 -20.74 4.53
CA GLY A 218 33.56 -20.84 3.28
C GLY A 218 32.63 -19.67 2.99
N LYS A 219 32.60 -18.60 3.81
CA LYS A 219 31.85 -17.36 3.52
C LYS A 219 32.81 -16.17 3.46
N PHE A 220 32.58 -15.26 2.52
CA PHE A 220 33.37 -14.03 2.35
C PHE A 220 32.91 -12.88 3.26
N ASP A 221 31.76 -13.03 3.91
CA ASP A 221 31.18 -11.99 4.75
C ASP A 221 31.72 -12.06 6.18
N ILE A 222 32.21 -10.93 6.68
CA ILE A 222 32.65 -10.75 8.07
C ILE A 222 31.45 -10.27 8.88
N TRP A 223 31.15 -10.99 9.96
CA TRP A 223 30.07 -10.64 10.88
C TRP A 223 30.64 -9.72 11.95
N TYR A 224 29.81 -8.83 12.48
CA TYR A 224 30.22 -7.90 13.54
C TYR A 224 29.29 -8.07 14.74
N SER A 225 29.89 -8.30 15.91
CA SER A 225 29.22 -8.32 17.19
C SER A 225 29.20 -6.91 17.79
N LEU A 226 28.01 -6.46 18.20
CA LEU A 226 27.79 -5.15 18.83
C LEU A 226 27.76 -5.32 20.35
N ILE A 227 28.60 -4.58 21.07
CA ILE A 227 28.59 -4.51 22.53
C ILE A 227 27.74 -3.29 22.93
N LEU A 228 26.72 -3.51 23.76
CA LEU A 228 25.72 -2.52 24.15
C LEU A 228 25.77 -2.27 25.67
N GLU A 229 25.66 -1.00 26.11
CA GLU A 229 25.54 -0.56 27.51
C GLU A 229 24.46 0.52 27.69
#